data_AF-A0A7U9XAI6-F1
#
_entry.id   AF-A0A7U9XAI6-F1
#
_cell.length_a   1.000
_cell.length_b   1.000
_cell.length_c   1.000
_cell.angle_alpha   90.00
_cell.angle_beta   90.00
_cell.angle_gamma   90.00
#
_symmetry.space_group_name_H-M   'P 1'
#
loop_
_entity.id
_entity.type
_entity.pdbx_description
1 polymer ?
#
loop_
_entity_poly.entity_id
_entity_poly.type
_entity_poly.pdbx_seq_one_letter_code
_entity_poly.pdbx_strand_id
1 'polypeptide(L)'
;MSFSREDCEYTKFNIENHKMEFSADEDGILISIPFAENTPQCIKDRLNDIIFHEMNKYLEPLECMSMPCCLRLNARMQIQYSNNESDTHYYLSMVITDIPEIGSGTWIDKDIDISSETVGFQSEFISYCQYQVNKTLFPFRLEKARI
;
A
#
# COMPACT_ATOMS: atom_id res chain seq x y z
N MET A 1 21.29 6.54 15.28
CA MET A 1 20.32 5.50 15.72
C MET A 1 19.74 4.87 14.47
N SER A 2 19.17 3.67 14.54
CA SER A 2 18.42 3.05 13.44
C SER A 2 17.06 2.61 13.99
N PHE A 3 16.02 2.66 13.17
CA PHE A 3 14.76 2.03 13.54
C PHE A 3 14.92 0.51 13.55
N SER A 4 14.22 -0.18 14.45
CA SER A 4 14.05 -1.63 14.36
C SER A 4 12.94 -2.00 13.38
N ARG A 5 12.80 -3.29 13.07
CA ARG A 5 11.71 -3.76 12.20
C ARG A 5 10.36 -3.61 12.89
N GLU A 6 10.35 -3.83 14.21
CA GLU A 6 9.19 -3.74 15.08
C GLU A 6 8.68 -2.29 15.22
N ASP A 7 9.60 -1.31 15.18
CA ASP A 7 9.23 0.11 15.16
C ASP A 7 8.55 0.48 13.84
N CYS A 8 8.97 -0.15 12.73
CA CYS A 8 8.53 0.17 11.37
C CYS A 8 7.36 -0.68 10.88
N GLU A 9 6.65 -1.40 11.74
CA GLU A 9 5.39 -2.04 11.36
C GLU A 9 4.37 -0.97 10.91
N TYR A 10 3.69 -1.19 9.78
CA TYR A 10 2.73 -0.23 9.23
C TYR A 10 1.64 0.17 10.24
N THR A 11 1.26 -0.74 11.13
CA THR A 11 0.28 -0.53 12.20
C THR A 11 0.71 0.46 13.28
N LYS A 12 2.00 0.85 13.31
CA LYS A 12 2.52 1.87 14.22
C LYS A 12 2.28 3.29 13.73
N PHE A 13 1.94 3.46 12.45
CA PHE A 13 1.70 4.76 11.83
C PHE A 13 0.24 5.19 11.95
N ASN A 14 -0.01 6.49 11.77
CA ASN A 14 -1.37 6.98 11.54
C ASN A 14 -1.76 6.70 10.09
N ILE A 15 -2.53 5.63 9.87
CA ILE A 15 -2.99 5.24 8.53
C ILE A 15 -4.00 6.26 8.02
N GLU A 16 -3.80 6.79 6.81
CA GLU A 16 -4.68 7.80 6.21
C GLU A 16 -5.77 7.21 5.31
N ASN A 17 -5.47 6.10 4.64
CA ASN A 17 -6.35 5.51 3.64
C ASN A 17 -7.12 4.32 4.22
N HIS A 18 -8.45 4.37 4.14
CA HIS A 18 -9.33 3.37 4.76
C HIS A 18 -10.37 2.79 3.81
N LYS A 19 -10.45 3.28 2.58
CA LYS A 19 -11.46 2.87 1.60
C LYS A 19 -10.81 2.60 0.26
N MET A 20 -11.45 1.72 -0.52
CA MET A 20 -11.08 1.52 -1.91
C MET A 20 -11.45 2.77 -2.71
N GLU A 21 -10.52 3.23 -3.53
CA GLU A 21 -10.67 4.41 -4.38
C GLU A 21 -10.53 4.00 -5.85
N PHE A 22 -11.30 4.66 -6.71
CA PHE A 22 -11.28 4.46 -8.15
C PHE A 22 -11.02 5.82 -8.79
N SER A 23 -9.97 5.93 -9.56
CA SER A 23 -9.66 7.11 -10.36
C SER A 23 -9.53 6.72 -11.82
N ALA A 24 -9.95 7.61 -12.70
CA ALA A 24 -9.83 7.45 -14.14
C ALA A 24 -9.25 8.73 -14.73
N ASP A 25 -8.31 8.56 -15.66
CA ASP A 25 -7.67 9.63 -16.41
C ASP A 25 -7.52 9.23 -17.88
N GLU A 26 -6.73 10.00 -18.63
CA GLU A 26 -6.46 9.74 -20.05
C GLU A 26 -5.71 8.40 -20.24
N ASP A 27 -4.92 8.00 -19.25
CA ASP A 27 -4.03 6.83 -19.31
C ASP A 27 -4.74 5.54 -18.86
N GLY A 28 -5.84 5.63 -18.11
CA GLY A 28 -6.68 4.47 -17.81
C GLY A 28 -7.47 4.55 -16.52
N ILE A 29 -7.63 3.39 -15.87
CA ILE A 29 -8.32 3.23 -14.59
C ILE A 29 -7.31 2.77 -13.54
N LEU A 30 -7.18 3.53 -12.46
CA LEU A 30 -6.42 3.15 -11.28
C LEU A 30 -7.38 2.79 -10.14
N ILE A 31 -7.22 1.58 -9.62
CA ILE A 31 -7.93 1.10 -8.44
C ILE A 31 -6.94 1.05 -7.28
N SER A 32 -7.22 1.80 -6.23
CA SER A 32 -6.42 1.81 -5.00
C SER A 32 -7.15 1.06 -3.90
N ILE A 33 -6.53 0.01 -3.37
CA ILE A 33 -7.07 -0.87 -2.33
C ILE A 33 -6.28 -0.62 -1.03
N PRO A 34 -6.94 -0.23 0.07
CA PRO A 34 -6.26 0.00 1.34
C PRO A 34 -5.82 -1.32 1.98
N PHE A 35 -4.82 -1.25 2.85
CA PHE A 35 -4.50 -2.36 3.74
C PHE A 35 -5.61 -2.57 4.76
N ALA A 36 -5.96 -3.83 5.00
CA ALA A 36 -7.01 -4.22 5.92
C ALA A 36 -6.53 -5.37 6.83
N GLU A 37 -7.29 -5.65 7.89
CA GLU A 37 -7.00 -6.74 8.81
C GLU A 37 -6.88 -8.09 8.08
N ASN A 38 -7.69 -8.32 7.05
CA ASN A 38 -7.67 -9.54 6.26
C ASN A 38 -6.67 -9.52 5.09
N THR A 39 -5.84 -8.49 4.93
CA THR A 39 -4.74 -8.53 3.96
C THR A 39 -3.80 -9.70 4.31
N PRO A 40 -3.38 -10.52 3.33
CA PRO A 40 -2.44 -11.62 3.52
C PRO A 40 -1.17 -11.18 4.25
N GLN A 41 -0.68 -12.02 5.16
CA GLN A 41 0.45 -11.67 6.02
C GLN A 41 1.72 -11.39 5.21
N CYS A 42 1.99 -12.16 4.15
CA CYS A 42 3.15 -11.93 3.29
C CYS A 42 3.14 -10.53 2.63
N ILE A 43 1.97 -9.99 2.28
CA ILE A 43 1.82 -8.64 1.72
C ILE A 43 2.07 -7.59 2.79
N LYS A 44 1.57 -7.80 4.02
CA LYS A 44 1.85 -6.93 5.17
C LYS A 44 3.33 -6.92 5.52
N ASP A 45 3.97 -8.09 5.55
CA ASP A 45 5.40 -8.23 5.84
C ASP A 45 6.23 -7.49 4.79
N ARG A 46 5.83 -7.60 3.51
CA ARG A 46 6.49 -6.87 2.43
C ARG A 46 6.35 -5.35 2.57
N LEU A 47 5.18 -4.84 2.97
CA LEU A 47 5.01 -3.42 3.28
C LEU A 47 5.92 -2.99 4.45
N ASN A 48 5.97 -3.78 5.53
CA ASN A 48 6.84 -3.50 6.67
C ASN A 48 8.32 -3.45 6.27
N ASP A 49 8.77 -4.35 5.38
CA ASP A 49 10.12 -4.34 4.84
C ASP A 49 10.44 -3.03 4.10
N ILE A 50 9.49 -2.56 3.28
CA ILE A 50 9.65 -1.32 2.50
C ILE A 50 9.73 -0.12 3.43
N ILE A 51 8.79 -0.02 4.39
CA ILE A 51 8.79 1.06 5.40
C ILE A 51 10.11 1.06 6.16
N PHE A 52 10.55 -0.10 6.67
CA PHE A 52 11.79 -0.23 7.41
C PHE A 52 13.00 0.25 6.60
N HIS A 53 13.08 -0.14 5.32
CA HIS A 53 14.18 0.24 4.45
C HIS A 53 14.19 1.74 4.17
N GLU A 54 13.06 2.31 3.76
CA GLU A 54 12.99 3.73 3.43
C GLU A 54 13.16 4.58 4.70
N MET A 55 12.51 4.28 5.82
CA MET A 55 12.70 5.01 7.10
C MET A 55 14.17 5.07 7.52
N ASN A 56 14.90 3.96 7.43
CA ASN A 56 16.33 3.96 7.79
C ASN A 56 17.19 4.71 6.76
N LYS A 57 16.88 4.61 5.46
CA LYS A 57 17.57 5.36 4.42
C LYS A 57 17.41 6.87 4.58
N TYR A 58 16.23 7.34 4.97
CA TYR A 58 15.99 8.77 5.22
C TYR A 58 16.51 9.21 6.60
N LEU A 59 16.72 8.28 7.53
CA LEU A 59 17.40 8.55 8.79
C LEU A 59 18.92 8.74 8.60
N GLU A 60 19.57 8.09 7.64
CA GLU A 60 21.03 8.27 7.41
C GLU A 60 21.50 9.73 7.28
N PRO A 61 20.84 10.60 6.49
CA PRO A 61 21.21 12.02 6.42
C PRO A 61 20.69 12.86 7.60
N LEU A 62 19.89 12.30 8.52
CA LEU A 62 19.28 13.02 9.63
C LEU A 62 19.89 12.58 10.97
N GLU A 63 20.13 13.51 11.90
CA GLU A 63 20.58 13.13 13.24
C GLU A 63 19.49 12.41 14.06
N CYS A 64 18.23 12.65 13.71
CA CYS A 64 17.03 12.06 14.31
C CYS A 64 15.86 12.14 13.33
N MET A 65 14.91 11.21 13.43
CA MET A 65 13.66 11.23 12.68
C MET A 65 12.51 10.97 13.65
N SER A 66 11.37 11.61 13.39
CA SER A 66 10.14 11.38 14.15
C SER A 66 9.78 9.90 14.20
N MET A 67 9.29 9.46 15.36
CA MET A 67 8.83 8.08 15.55
C MET A 67 7.64 7.78 14.63
N PRO A 68 7.51 6.56 14.11
CA PRO A 68 6.40 6.12 13.25
C PRO A 68 5.00 6.55 13.70
N CYS A 69 4.71 6.55 15.00
CA CYS A 69 3.42 6.96 15.56
C CYS A 69 3.11 8.46 15.43
N CYS A 70 4.10 9.29 15.15
CA CYS A 70 3.95 10.71 14.86
C CYS A 70 3.76 10.99 13.36
N LEU A 71 3.99 9.99 12.51
CA LEU A 71 3.94 10.12 11.06
C LEU A 71 2.60 9.63 10.52
N ARG A 72 2.31 10.01 9.28
CA ARG A 72 1.16 9.53 8.53
C ARG A 72 1.60 8.59 7.44
N LEU A 73 0.85 7.51 7.26
CA LEU A 73 1.12 6.50 6.25
C LEU A 73 -0.09 6.33 5.34
N ASN A 74 0.14 6.49 4.05
CA ASN A 74 -0.80 6.18 3.00
C ASN A 74 -0.24 5.01 2.18
N ALA A 75 -0.65 3.79 2.51
CA ALA A 75 -0.16 2.55 1.90
C ALA A 75 -1.28 1.84 1.15
N ARG A 76 -1.08 1.57 -0.14
CA ARG A 76 -2.11 1.08 -1.07
C ARG A 76 -1.58 -0.07 -1.91
N MET A 77 -2.43 -1.07 -2.13
CA MET A 77 -2.26 -2.00 -3.24
C MET A 77 -3.00 -1.40 -4.43
N GLN A 78 -2.35 -1.33 -5.58
CA GLN A 78 -2.86 -0.63 -6.75
C GLN A 78 -2.97 -1.58 -7.93
N ILE A 79 -4.05 -1.42 -8.70
CA ILE A 79 -4.26 -2.07 -9.98
C ILE A 79 -4.44 -0.96 -11.01
N GLN A 80 -3.58 -0.94 -12.03
CA GLN A 80 -3.66 -0.01 -13.13
C GLN A 80 -4.06 -0.75 -14.40
N TYR A 81 -5.21 -0.37 -14.96
CA TYR A 81 -5.66 -0.79 -16.28
C TYR A 81 -5.33 0.32 -17.26
N SER A 82 -4.37 0.10 -18.16
CA SER A 82 -4.01 1.07 -19.19
C SER A 82 -5.03 1.07 -20.33
N ASN A 83 -5.33 2.24 -20.89
CA ASN A 83 -6.11 2.37 -22.12
C ASN A 83 -5.29 1.99 -23.37
N ASN A 84 -3.96 2.14 -23.30
CA ASN A 84 -3.04 2.01 -24.43
C ASN A 84 -2.32 0.65 -24.47
N GLU A 85 -2.33 -0.09 -23.37
CA GLU A 85 -1.75 -1.43 -23.26
C GLU A 85 -2.85 -2.43 -22.92
N SER A 86 -2.73 -3.66 -23.42
CA SER A 86 -3.61 -4.76 -23.04
C SER A 86 -3.30 -5.33 -21.65
N ASP A 87 -2.27 -4.81 -20.98
CA ASP A 87 -1.72 -5.38 -19.77
C ASP A 87 -2.17 -4.62 -18.52
N THR A 88 -2.46 -5.38 -17.46
CA THR A 88 -2.83 -4.85 -16.14
C THR A 88 -1.59 -4.84 -15.25
N HIS A 89 -1.24 -3.67 -14.72
CA HIS A 89 -0.10 -3.51 -13.83
C HIS A 89 -0.55 -3.50 -12.37
N TYR A 90 0.27 -4.07 -11.50
CA TYR A 90 0.00 -4.17 -10.07
C TYR A 90 1.15 -3.52 -9.31
N TYR A 91 0.82 -2.66 -8.34
CA TYR A 91 1.81 -1.95 -7.55
C TYR A 91 1.49 -2.03 -6.05
N LEU A 92 2.53 -2.02 -5.24
CA LEU A 92 2.45 -1.68 -3.83
C LEU A 92 3.01 -0.27 -3.66
N SER A 93 2.14 0.66 -3.28
CA SER A 93 2.45 2.09 -3.12
C SER A 93 2.46 2.48 -1.66
N MET A 94 3.42 3.30 -1.26
CA MET A 94 3.63 3.75 0.11
C MET A 94 4.08 5.21 0.13
N VAL A 95 3.31 6.06 0.78
CA VAL A 95 3.66 7.46 1.03
C VAL A 95 3.66 7.73 2.54
N ILE A 96 4.77 8.26 3.07
CA ILE A 96 4.88 8.71 4.47
C ILE A 96 5.02 10.23 4.50
N THR A 97 4.10 10.88 5.21
CA THR A 97 4.02 12.35 5.33
C THR A 97 4.10 12.80 6.79
N ASP A 98 3.94 14.11 7.02
CA ASP A 98 4.08 14.77 8.32
C ASP A 98 5.45 14.54 8.98
N ILE A 99 6.53 14.51 8.18
CA ILE A 99 7.91 14.34 8.65
C ILE A 99 8.50 15.73 8.95
N PRO A 100 8.58 16.19 10.21
CA PRO A 100 8.98 17.56 10.52
C PRO A 100 10.46 17.84 10.22
N GLU A 101 11.29 16.79 10.22
CA GLU A 101 12.74 16.90 10.05
C GLU A 101 13.16 17.01 8.58
N ILE A 102 12.26 16.72 7.64
CA ILE A 102 12.49 16.89 6.21
C ILE A 102 11.71 18.13 5.79
N GLY A 103 12.38 19.08 5.12
CA GLY A 103 11.83 20.42 4.83
C GLY A 103 10.39 20.41 4.32
N SER A 104 9.63 21.47 4.63
CA SER A 104 8.19 21.54 4.38
C SER A 104 7.83 21.11 2.95
N GLY A 105 6.93 20.13 2.85
CA GLY A 105 6.51 19.56 1.55
C GLY A 105 7.37 18.43 1.04
N THR A 106 8.26 17.85 1.85
CA THR A 106 8.97 16.60 1.50
C THR A 106 8.26 15.41 2.14
N TRP A 107 8.11 14.32 1.40
CA TRP A 107 7.55 13.06 1.86
C TRP A 107 8.44 11.90 1.39
N ILE A 108 8.29 10.74 2.03
CA ILE A 108 8.90 9.50 1.56
C ILE A 108 7.88 8.83 0.65
N ASP A 109 8.26 8.61 -0.60
CA ASP A 109 7.42 8.01 -1.62
C ASP A 109 8.08 6.75 -2.18
N LYS A 110 7.33 5.66 -2.24
CA LYS A 110 7.81 4.41 -2.82
C LYS A 110 6.69 3.61 -3.47
N ASP A 111 6.86 3.37 -4.76
CA ASP A 111 6.10 2.39 -5.51
C ASP A 111 6.96 1.17 -5.84
N ILE A 112 6.39 -0.01 -5.68
CA ILE A 112 6.99 -1.30 -6.04
C ILE A 112 6.10 -1.96 -7.09
N ASP A 113 6.66 -2.17 -8.28
CA ASP A 113 6.05 -3.01 -9.31
C ASP A 113 6.10 -4.47 -8.88
N ILE A 114 4.93 -5.09 -8.77
CA ILE A 114 4.76 -6.46 -8.34
C ILE A 114 5.39 -7.44 -9.35
N SER A 115 5.52 -7.08 -10.63
CA SER A 115 6.19 -7.90 -11.63
C SER A 115 7.65 -8.24 -11.27
N SER A 116 8.28 -7.41 -10.44
CA SER A 116 9.66 -7.60 -9.96
C SER A 116 9.79 -8.53 -8.74
N GLU A 117 8.67 -8.94 -8.13
CA GLU A 117 8.64 -9.77 -6.92
C GLU A 117 8.73 -11.27 -7.23
N THR A 118 8.78 -12.12 -6.20
CA THR A 118 8.74 -13.58 -6.41
C THR A 118 7.38 -14.05 -6.92
N VAL A 119 7.35 -15.09 -7.78
CA VAL A 119 6.12 -15.64 -8.37
C VAL A 119 5.05 -15.99 -7.32
N GLY A 120 5.47 -16.54 -6.18
CA GLY A 120 4.56 -16.87 -5.08
C GLY A 120 3.89 -15.63 -4.46
N PHE A 121 4.69 -14.57 -4.23
CA PHE A 121 4.17 -13.30 -3.74
C PHE A 121 3.25 -12.63 -4.77
N GLN A 122 3.66 -12.61 -6.04
CA GLN A 122 2.87 -12.05 -7.14
C GLN A 122 1.48 -12.67 -7.22
N SER A 123 1.42 -14.00 -7.17
CA SER A 123 0.16 -14.74 -7.29
C SER A 123 -0.79 -14.43 -6.13
N GLU A 124 -0.29 -14.38 -4.90
CA GLU A 124 -1.07 -14.04 -3.70
C GLU A 124 -1.56 -12.58 -3.77
N PHE A 125 -0.68 -11.66 -4.14
CA PHE A 125 -0.98 -10.23 -4.27
C PHE A 125 -2.09 -9.98 -5.30
N ILE A 126 -1.95 -10.53 -6.50
CA ILE A 126 -2.93 -10.38 -7.59
C ILE A 126 -4.26 -11.00 -7.17
N SER A 127 -4.25 -12.21 -6.61
CA SER A 127 -5.46 -12.91 -6.18
C SER A 127 -6.23 -12.13 -5.11
N TYR A 128 -5.51 -11.57 -4.13
CA TYR A 128 -6.12 -10.74 -3.09
C TYR A 128 -6.73 -9.45 -3.67
N CYS A 129 -5.98 -8.74 -4.53
CA CYS A 129 -6.46 -7.51 -5.15
C CYS A 129 -7.73 -7.74 -5.98
N GLN A 130 -7.72 -8.77 -6.84
CA GLN A 130 -8.88 -9.16 -7.63
C GLN A 130 -10.07 -9.56 -6.77
N TYR A 131 -9.83 -10.30 -5.69
CA TYR A 131 -10.88 -10.66 -4.74
C TYR A 131 -11.54 -9.43 -4.11
N GLN A 132 -10.74 -8.45 -3.64
CA GLN A 132 -11.28 -7.23 -3.03
C GLN A 132 -12.09 -6.41 -4.04
N VAL A 133 -11.60 -6.26 -5.27
CA VAL A 133 -12.32 -5.55 -6.34
C VAL A 133 -13.63 -6.26 -6.66
N ASN A 134 -13.59 -7.57 -6.92
CA ASN A 134 -14.79 -8.35 -7.25
C ASN A 134 -15.84 -8.30 -6.15
N LYS A 135 -15.42 -8.44 -4.88
CA LYS A 135 -16.31 -8.34 -3.72
C LYS A 135 -16.96 -6.96 -3.62
N THR A 136 -16.24 -5.90 -3.98
CA THR A 136 -16.71 -4.52 -3.88
C THR A 136 -17.66 -4.16 -5.03
N LEU A 137 -17.34 -4.56 -6.25
CA LEU A 137 -18.13 -4.25 -7.46
C LEU A 137 -19.35 -5.17 -7.61
N PHE A 138 -19.24 -6.42 -7.18
CA PHE A 138 -20.28 -7.45 -7.33
C PHE A 138 -20.65 -8.04 -5.97
N PRO A 139 -21.23 -7.25 -5.05
CA PRO A 139 -21.60 -7.76 -3.74
C PRO A 139 -22.70 -8.81 -3.90
N PHE A 140 -22.41 -10.07 -3.53
CA PHE A 140 -23.43 -11.11 -3.48
C PHE A 140 -24.49 -10.72 -2.45
N ARG A 141 -25.67 -10.32 -2.94
CA ARG A 141 -26.86 -10.22 -2.11
C ARG A 141 -27.34 -11.64 -1.84
N LEU A 142 -26.94 -12.20 -0.70
CA LEU A 142 -27.70 -13.28 -0.08
C LEU A 142 -29.05 -12.71 0.34
N GLU A 143 -29.96 -12.52 -0.61
CA GLU A 143 -31.37 -12.49 -0.28
C GLU A 143 -31.66 -13.84 0.38
N LYS A 144 -31.89 -13.80 1.70
CA LYS A 144 -32.36 -14.97 2.45
C LYS A 144 -33.60 -15.47 1.73
N ALA A 145 -33.45 -16.54 0.95
CA ALA A 145 -34.57 -17.32 0.48
C ALA A 145 -35.34 -17.74 1.74
N ARG A 146 -36.48 -17.08 1.98
CA ARG A 146 -37.46 -17.53 2.96
C ARG A 146 -38.02 -18.83 2.40
N ILE A 147 -37.55 -19.95 2.94
CA ILE A 147 -38.22 -21.24 2.83
C ILE A 147 -39.41 -21.21 3.79
#